data_AF-A0A7C4ID60-F1
#
_entry.id   AF-A0A7C4ID60-F1
#
_cell.length_a   1.000
_cell.length_b   1.000
_cell.length_c   1.000
_cell.angle_alpha   90.00
_cell.angle_beta   90.00
_cell.angle_gamma   90.00
#
_symmetry.space_group_name_H-M   'P 1'
#
loop_
_entity.id
_entity.type
_entity.pdbx_description
1 polymer ?
#
loop_
_entity_poly.entity_id
_entity_poly.type
_entity_poly.pdbx_seq_one_letter_code
_entity_poly.pdbx_strand_id
1 'polypeptide(L)'
;MRPVFRGRFPGRCGRQRGLWGRRDGWCERSVAVVLPPFPACSLSRRQVISNQERIMFQPKCLSVISTAVAVLFLFCSGLAAAPGETYLHFNGTGGIIANSGANPNLTGPYTIEAWVLLEPETAIGSTLVLNWGQGSLTGPARSFYLGTHYDQPNATQQGQFEIGQTADGTNNTRLDVLSPSLAPLNQWVHVAGVHTGTELAVYVNGVKQASAPTTSFPFPPAPGSLTTIGGYYQQPTSYPLRAGMDELRISSVARYTSDFAPPTQDFAYDADTLMLYHFNEGTGLSTANAGSLGGMASWTTQATWASGPAVPEPAAILTIAVAALGLLMRRWQLVRR
;
A
#
# COMPACT_ATOMS: atom_id res chain seq x y z
N MET A 1 -49.52 -11.14 -35.25
CA MET A 1 -48.23 -10.50 -34.89
C MET A 1 -47.22 -10.75 -36.01
N ARG A 2 -46.13 -9.96 -36.09
CA ARG A 2 -44.99 -9.99 -37.05
C ARG A 2 -43.75 -9.46 -36.29
N PRO A 3 -42.49 -9.53 -36.80
CA PRO A 3 -41.97 -10.19 -38.01
C PRO A 3 -41.57 -11.66 -37.70
N VAL A 4 -40.47 -12.34 -38.09
CA VAL A 4 -39.20 -12.08 -38.82
C VAL A 4 -38.80 -13.36 -39.62
N PHE A 5 -37.69 -13.37 -40.36
CA PHE A 5 -37.20 -14.52 -41.16
C PHE A 5 -35.66 -14.57 -41.28
N ARG A 6 -35.14 -15.67 -41.85
CA ARG A 6 -33.71 -16.02 -42.15
C ARG A 6 -32.94 -16.63 -40.96
N GLY A 7 -32.12 -17.67 -41.11
CA GLY A 7 -31.90 -18.53 -42.29
C GLY A 7 -30.63 -19.38 -42.15
N ARG A 8 -30.71 -20.72 -42.28
CA ARG A 8 -29.56 -21.66 -42.20
C ARG A 8 -29.47 -22.49 -43.49
N PHE A 9 -28.31 -22.47 -44.14
CA PHE A 9 -27.94 -23.41 -45.22
C PHE A 9 -26.58 -24.04 -44.90
N PRO A 10 -26.39 -25.36 -45.11
CA PRO A 10 -25.12 -26.04 -44.87
C PRO A 10 -24.15 -25.88 -46.05
N GLY A 11 -23.06 -25.12 -45.84
CA GLY A 11 -21.95 -25.00 -46.80
C GLY A 11 -20.93 -26.14 -46.66
N ARG A 12 -20.42 -26.67 -47.77
CA ARG A 12 -19.45 -27.79 -47.78
C ARG A 12 -18.03 -27.32 -47.44
N CYS A 13 -17.29 -28.12 -46.68
CA CYS A 13 -15.83 -27.98 -46.59
C CYS A 13 -15.18 -28.32 -47.95
N GLY A 14 -14.56 -27.34 -48.60
CA GLY A 14 -13.75 -27.56 -49.80
C GLY A 14 -12.41 -28.20 -49.44
N ARG A 15 -12.07 -29.33 -50.07
CA ARG A 15 -10.72 -29.91 -50.00
C ARG A 15 -9.75 -29.14 -50.90
N GLN A 16 -8.68 -28.58 -50.32
CA GLN A 16 -7.36 -28.57 -50.96
C GLN A 16 -6.31 -29.12 -49.97
N ARG A 17 -5.08 -29.35 -50.44
CA ARG A 17 -4.16 -30.38 -49.89
C ARG A 17 -2.97 -29.81 -49.12
N GLY A 18 -2.54 -30.54 -48.08
CA GLY A 18 -1.30 -30.31 -47.32
C GLY A 18 -1.47 -29.31 -46.19
N LEU A 19 -0.97 -29.52 -44.97
CA LEU A 19 -0.31 -30.70 -44.36
C LEU A 19 -1.05 -31.07 -43.05
N TRP A 20 -0.89 -32.31 -42.56
CA TRP A 20 -1.58 -32.76 -41.35
C TRP A 20 -0.86 -32.34 -40.06
N GLY A 21 -1.64 -31.90 -39.07
CA GLY A 21 -1.18 -31.59 -37.72
C GLY A 21 -2.35 -31.22 -36.82
N ARG A 22 -3.09 -32.21 -36.31
CA ARG A 22 -4.13 -31.98 -35.27
C ARG A 22 -3.46 -31.88 -33.90
N ARG A 23 -3.83 -30.85 -33.12
CA ARG A 23 -4.21 -30.98 -31.70
C ARG A 23 -5.19 -29.86 -31.33
N ASP A 24 -6.43 -30.27 -31.10
CA ASP A 24 -7.30 -29.89 -29.97
C ASP A 24 -7.41 -28.42 -29.54
N GLY A 25 -8.53 -27.79 -29.95
CA GLY A 25 -9.25 -26.83 -29.10
C GLY A 25 -8.98 -25.33 -29.30
N TRP A 26 -10.00 -24.54 -28.94
CA TRP A 26 -10.01 -23.08 -28.75
C TRP A 26 -9.70 -22.18 -29.97
N CYS A 27 -10.73 -21.46 -30.43
CA CYS A 27 -10.57 -20.33 -31.35
C CYS A 27 -10.45 -19.02 -30.57
N GLU A 28 -9.23 -18.58 -30.28
CA GLU A 28 -8.99 -17.19 -29.88
C GLU A 28 -9.18 -16.24 -31.07
N ARG A 29 -9.73 -15.05 -30.80
CA ARG A 29 -9.99 -14.04 -31.83
C ARG A 29 -8.81 -13.08 -31.94
N SER A 30 -7.69 -13.55 -32.51
CA SER A 30 -6.45 -12.79 -32.65
C SER A 30 -6.66 -11.46 -33.39
N VAL A 31 -6.60 -10.34 -32.66
CA VAL A 31 -6.65 -9.00 -33.25
C VAL A 31 -5.28 -8.66 -33.84
N ALA A 32 -5.13 -8.86 -35.15
CA ALA A 32 -3.90 -8.54 -35.86
C ALA A 32 -3.76 -7.01 -36.04
N VAL A 33 -3.04 -6.36 -35.13
CA VAL A 33 -2.63 -4.96 -35.28
C VAL A 33 -1.56 -4.87 -36.38
N VAL A 34 -1.93 -4.36 -37.55
CA VAL A 34 -1.01 -4.13 -38.66
C VAL A 34 -0.20 -2.88 -38.37
N LEU A 35 1.05 -3.06 -37.94
CA LEU A 35 2.02 -1.97 -37.83
C LEU A 35 2.50 -1.53 -39.23
N PRO A 36 2.70 -0.21 -39.47
CA PRO A 36 3.23 0.28 -40.74
C PRO A 36 4.70 -0.15 -40.94
N PRO A 37 5.17 -0.25 -42.20
CA PRO A 37 6.53 -0.69 -42.48
C PRO A 37 7.57 0.31 -41.97
N PHE A 38 8.53 -0.17 -41.18
CA PHE A 38 9.67 0.62 -40.73
C PHE A 38 10.62 0.96 -41.90
N PRO A 39 11.14 2.19 -41.98
CA PRO A 39 12.13 2.55 -43.00
C PRO A 39 13.44 1.79 -42.78
N ALA A 40 13.99 1.21 -43.85
CA ALA A 40 15.26 0.49 -43.80
C ALA A 40 16.42 1.44 -43.47
N CYS A 41 17.24 1.08 -42.48
CA CYS A 41 18.39 1.87 -42.05
C CYS A 41 19.69 1.23 -42.56
N SER A 42 20.37 1.90 -43.49
CA SER A 42 21.65 1.46 -44.06
C SER A 42 22.84 2.04 -43.28
N LEU A 43 23.84 1.20 -43.04
CA LEU A 43 25.13 1.62 -42.46
C LEU A 43 26.03 2.16 -43.56
N SER A 44 26.40 3.44 -43.50
CA SER A 44 27.52 3.99 -44.28
C SER A 44 28.86 3.68 -43.59
N ARG A 45 29.97 3.86 -44.34
CA ARG A 45 31.29 3.33 -43.98
C ARG A 45 31.85 3.89 -42.66
N ARG A 46 32.66 3.07 -41.97
CA ARG A 46 33.67 3.54 -41.00
C ARG A 46 34.59 4.57 -41.69
N GLN A 47 34.84 5.68 -41.00
CA GLN A 47 35.96 6.58 -41.26
C GLN A 47 36.68 6.79 -39.94
N VAL A 48 38.00 6.55 -39.91
CA VAL A 48 38.79 6.51 -38.67
C VAL A 48 39.56 7.82 -38.52
N ILE A 49 39.20 8.64 -37.52
CA ILE A 49 39.93 9.86 -37.15
C ILE A 49 39.96 9.96 -35.61
N SER A 50 41.18 9.92 -35.05
CA SER A 50 41.60 10.29 -33.67
C SER A 50 40.71 9.97 -32.45
N ASN A 51 41.08 8.94 -31.69
CA ASN A 51 41.10 8.82 -30.21
C ASN A 51 40.11 9.63 -29.32
N GLN A 52 38.82 9.71 -29.65
CA GLN A 52 37.75 9.80 -28.65
C GLN A 52 36.56 8.92 -29.05
N GLU A 53 36.20 7.94 -28.23
CA GLU A 53 34.98 7.15 -28.40
C GLU A 53 33.74 7.93 -27.94
N ARG A 54 33.37 8.97 -28.71
CA ARG A 54 32.04 9.59 -28.58
C ARG A 54 31.03 8.77 -29.37
N ILE A 55 30.28 7.93 -28.66
CA ILE A 55 29.11 7.22 -29.22
C ILE A 55 28.00 8.25 -29.49
N MET A 56 28.04 8.91 -30.65
CA MET A 56 27.00 9.83 -31.10
C MET A 56 25.76 9.04 -31.54
N PHE A 57 24.83 8.84 -30.61
CA PHE A 57 23.48 8.37 -30.94
C PHE A 57 22.81 9.34 -31.91
N GLN A 58 22.39 8.83 -33.07
CA GLN A 58 21.59 9.60 -34.02
C GLN A 58 20.28 10.05 -33.35
N PRO A 59 19.75 11.27 -33.63
CA PRO A 59 18.58 11.80 -32.93
C PRO A 59 17.31 10.93 -33.08
N LYS A 60 17.26 10.06 -34.11
CA LYS A 60 16.18 9.09 -34.32
C LYS A 60 16.23 7.86 -33.39
N CYS A 61 17.30 7.67 -32.61
CA CYS A 61 17.36 6.63 -31.58
C CYS A 61 16.74 7.08 -30.24
N LEU A 62 16.81 8.38 -29.92
CA LEU A 62 16.24 8.92 -28.68
C LEU A 62 14.71 8.80 -28.61
N SER A 63 14.01 8.92 -29.75
CA SER A 63 12.54 8.81 -29.77
C SER A 63 12.04 7.41 -29.39
N VAL A 64 12.79 6.35 -29.71
CA VAL A 64 12.44 4.96 -29.33
C VAL A 64 12.61 4.73 -27.83
N ILE A 65 13.64 5.33 -27.22
CA ILE A 65 13.85 5.29 -25.77
C ILE A 65 12.74 6.10 -25.08
N SER A 66 12.43 7.29 -25.60
CA SER A 66 11.39 8.17 -25.06
C SER A 66 9.99 7.53 -25.11
N THR A 67 9.60 6.86 -26.21
CA THR A 67 8.32 6.15 -26.26
C THR A 67 8.32 4.88 -25.42
N ALA A 68 9.44 4.15 -25.33
CA ALA A 68 9.54 2.99 -24.42
C ALA A 68 9.36 3.41 -22.95
N VAL A 69 9.99 4.51 -22.52
CA VAL A 69 9.84 5.07 -21.17
C VAL A 69 8.42 5.61 -20.94
N ALA A 70 7.83 6.33 -21.90
CA ALA A 70 6.45 6.81 -21.78
C ALA A 70 5.43 5.67 -21.67
N VAL A 71 5.61 4.58 -22.41
CA VAL A 71 4.78 3.36 -22.30
C VAL A 71 5.01 2.67 -20.94
N LEU A 72 6.25 2.64 -20.42
CA LEU A 72 6.54 2.08 -19.10
C LEU A 72 5.81 2.83 -17.97
N PHE A 73 5.80 4.17 -18.01
CA PHE A 73 5.03 4.99 -17.08
C PHE A 73 3.52 4.81 -17.23
N LEU A 74 2.99 4.76 -18.46
CA LEU A 74 1.57 4.55 -18.74
C LEU A 74 1.03 3.17 -18.33
N PHE A 75 1.88 2.14 -18.25
CA PHE A 75 1.50 0.84 -17.70
C PHE A 75 1.56 0.80 -16.17
N CYS A 76 2.42 1.59 -15.53
CA CYS A 76 2.59 1.57 -14.07
C CYS A 76 1.35 2.11 -13.32
N SER A 77 0.59 3.01 -13.94
CA SER A 77 -0.66 3.57 -13.39
C SER A 77 -1.92 2.72 -13.66
N GLY A 78 -1.75 1.42 -13.97
CA GLY A 78 -2.84 0.55 -14.43
C GLY A 78 -2.71 -0.93 -14.05
N LEU A 79 -1.80 -1.28 -13.11
CA LEU A 79 -1.81 -2.61 -12.50
C LEU A 79 -3.02 -2.72 -11.57
N ALA A 80 -3.99 -3.56 -11.92
CA ALA A 80 -4.98 -4.03 -10.97
C ALA A 80 -4.33 -4.93 -9.91
N ALA A 81 -4.95 -5.03 -8.73
CA ALA A 81 -4.56 -5.93 -7.66
C ALA A 81 -4.34 -7.37 -8.13
N ALA A 82 -3.57 -8.17 -7.38
CA ALA A 82 -3.75 -9.61 -7.44
C ALA A 82 -5.22 -9.93 -7.09
N PRO A 83 -5.92 -10.81 -7.83
CA PRO A 83 -7.32 -11.14 -7.53
C PRO A 83 -7.46 -11.91 -6.20
N GLY A 84 -7.57 -11.18 -5.09
CA GLY A 84 -7.74 -11.74 -3.75
C GLY A 84 -7.54 -10.73 -2.61
N GLU A 85 -6.66 -9.74 -2.78
CA GLU A 85 -6.30 -8.79 -1.72
C GLU A 85 -7.46 -7.85 -1.35
N THR A 86 -7.76 -7.80 -0.05
CA THR A 86 -8.73 -6.87 0.54
C THR A 86 -8.13 -6.13 1.71
N TYR A 87 -8.62 -4.91 1.92
CA TYR A 87 -8.24 -4.05 3.04
C TYR A 87 -9.49 -3.51 3.74
N LEU A 88 -9.33 -2.96 4.94
CA LEU A 88 -10.44 -2.35 5.67
C LEU A 88 -10.50 -0.84 5.39
N HIS A 89 -11.61 -0.40 4.80
CA HIS A 89 -11.87 1.02 4.54
C HIS A 89 -12.63 1.65 5.70
N PHE A 90 -12.05 2.68 6.33
CA PHE A 90 -12.70 3.50 7.34
C PHE A 90 -13.34 4.73 6.68
N ASN A 91 -14.60 5.02 7.02
CA ASN A 91 -15.42 5.97 6.26
C ASN A 91 -15.53 7.38 6.85
N GLY A 92 -14.85 7.67 7.97
CA GLY A 92 -14.91 8.96 8.66
C GLY A 92 -16.08 9.13 9.64
N THR A 93 -16.79 8.05 10.03
CA THR A 93 -17.89 8.14 11.02
C THR A 93 -17.51 7.74 12.45
N GLY A 94 -16.31 7.19 12.67
CA GLY A 94 -15.77 6.86 13.98
C GLY A 94 -14.87 5.62 13.96
N GLY A 95 -14.24 5.33 15.10
CA GLY A 95 -13.38 4.15 15.25
C GLY A 95 -14.12 2.86 15.58
N ILE A 96 -13.37 1.75 15.50
CA ILE A 96 -13.77 0.41 15.97
C ILE A 96 -12.95 0.05 17.21
N ILE A 97 -13.47 -0.79 18.11
CA ILE A 97 -12.65 -1.35 19.19
C ILE A 97 -11.74 -2.42 18.57
N ALA A 98 -10.43 -2.35 18.84
CA ALA A 98 -9.45 -3.25 18.24
C ALA A 98 -9.63 -4.71 18.69
N ASN A 99 -9.85 -4.96 19.99
CA ASN A 99 -10.23 -6.29 20.46
C ASN A 99 -11.34 -6.26 21.51
N SER A 100 -12.10 -7.36 21.53
CA SER A 100 -12.98 -7.73 22.64
C SER A 100 -12.20 -8.31 23.84
N GLY A 101 -11.03 -7.76 24.16
CA GLY A 101 -10.01 -8.41 25.00
C GLY A 101 -9.12 -7.44 25.79
N ALA A 102 -7.82 -7.75 25.86
CA ALA A 102 -6.84 -6.97 26.63
C ALA A 102 -6.06 -5.97 25.76
N ASN A 103 -5.77 -4.80 26.31
CA ASN A 103 -4.96 -3.77 25.66
C ASN A 103 -3.44 -4.13 25.69
N PRO A 104 -2.64 -3.68 24.70
CA PRO A 104 -1.20 -3.89 24.69
C PRO A 104 -0.51 -3.02 25.75
N ASN A 105 0.36 -3.63 26.55
CA ASN A 105 1.07 -2.97 27.64
C ASN A 105 2.50 -2.59 27.19
N LEU A 106 2.67 -1.38 26.65
CA LEU A 106 3.90 -0.94 25.98
C LEU A 106 4.95 -0.34 26.96
N THR A 107 5.24 -1.01 28.07
CA THR A 107 6.20 -0.54 29.10
C THR A 107 7.68 -0.77 28.74
N GLY A 108 7.99 -0.89 27.44
CA GLY A 108 9.31 -1.17 26.89
C GLY A 108 9.39 -0.69 25.44
N PRO A 109 10.49 -0.97 24.71
CA PRO A 109 10.59 -0.62 23.30
C PRO A 109 9.41 -1.18 22.50
N TYR A 110 8.87 -0.42 21.56
CA TYR A 110 7.68 -0.84 20.81
C TYR A 110 7.67 -0.33 19.37
N THR A 111 6.84 -0.96 18.55
CA THR A 111 6.52 -0.54 17.18
C THR A 111 5.01 -0.58 16.99
N ILE A 112 4.45 0.48 16.39
CA ILE A 112 3.09 0.55 15.88
C ILE A 112 3.22 0.88 14.40
N GLU A 113 2.67 0.07 13.52
CA GLU A 113 2.82 0.23 12.06
C GLU A 113 1.61 -0.27 11.27
N ALA A 114 1.40 0.30 10.09
CA ALA A 114 0.36 -0.13 9.14
C ALA A 114 0.70 0.32 7.71
N TRP A 115 0.06 -0.30 6.72
CA TRP A 115 -0.15 0.30 5.40
C TRP A 115 -1.43 1.14 5.43
N VAL A 116 -1.39 2.36 4.86
CA VAL A 116 -2.51 3.31 4.87
C VAL A 116 -2.71 3.95 3.51
N LEU A 117 -3.96 4.00 3.05
CA LEU A 117 -4.42 4.71 1.87
C LEU A 117 -5.20 5.96 2.31
N LEU A 118 -4.47 7.05 2.58
CA LEU A 118 -5.10 8.32 3.00
C LEU A 118 -5.93 8.92 1.87
N GLU A 119 -7.21 9.17 2.11
CA GLU A 119 -8.05 9.97 1.20
C GLU A 119 -8.05 11.45 1.61
N PRO A 120 -8.51 12.38 0.74
CA PRO A 120 -8.74 13.76 1.14
C PRO A 120 -9.72 13.83 2.32
N GLU A 121 -9.23 14.27 3.47
CA GLU A 121 -10.01 14.36 4.70
C GLU A 121 -10.96 15.58 4.65
N THR A 122 -12.16 15.46 5.23
CA THR A 122 -13.12 16.59 5.35
C THR A 122 -12.92 17.42 6.63
N ALA A 123 -12.11 16.93 7.56
CA ALA A 123 -11.56 17.62 8.71
C ALA A 123 -10.12 17.13 8.90
N ILE A 124 -9.19 18.00 9.27
CA ILE A 124 -7.78 17.63 9.44
C ILE A 124 -7.62 16.77 10.70
N GLY A 125 -6.91 15.65 10.58
CA GLY A 125 -6.35 14.90 11.72
C GLY A 125 -7.19 13.70 12.18
N SER A 126 -6.67 12.51 11.93
CA SER A 126 -7.32 11.21 12.10
C SER A 126 -6.50 10.25 12.96
N THR A 127 -7.15 9.35 13.68
CA THR A 127 -6.50 8.25 14.40
C THR A 127 -6.38 7.00 13.54
N LEU A 128 -5.16 6.47 13.35
CA LEU A 128 -4.98 5.11 12.82
C LEU A 128 -5.23 4.08 13.92
N VAL A 129 -4.48 4.18 15.03
CA VAL A 129 -4.71 3.37 16.23
C VAL A 129 -4.37 4.17 17.49
N LEU A 130 -5.16 3.99 18.54
CA LEU A 130 -5.12 4.81 19.76
C LEU A 130 -5.44 3.98 20.99
N ASN A 131 -4.72 4.24 22.08
CA ASN A 131 -5.16 3.94 23.44
C ASN A 131 -5.03 5.21 24.29
N TRP A 132 -6.14 5.95 24.36
CA TRP A 132 -6.32 7.18 25.14
C TRP A 132 -7.52 6.95 26.06
N GLY A 133 -7.33 7.22 27.35
CA GLY A 133 -8.36 7.01 28.38
C GLY A 133 -9.40 8.12 28.40
N GLN A 134 -10.55 7.82 29.01
CA GLN A 134 -11.65 8.75 29.14
C GLN A 134 -11.23 10.03 29.91
N GLY A 135 -11.41 11.19 29.27
CA GLY A 135 -11.06 12.52 29.79
C GLY A 135 -11.83 13.03 31.02
N SER A 136 -12.51 12.15 31.76
CA SER A 136 -13.25 12.50 33.00
C SER A 136 -13.04 11.52 34.16
N LEU A 137 -12.06 10.62 34.06
CA LEU A 137 -11.66 9.76 35.18
C LEU A 137 -10.54 10.45 35.98
N THR A 138 -10.65 10.47 37.30
CA THR A 138 -9.62 10.99 38.21
C THR A 138 -8.49 9.96 38.36
N GLY A 139 -7.64 9.86 37.34
CA GLY A 139 -6.53 8.92 37.27
C GLY A 139 -5.71 9.08 35.98
N PRO A 140 -4.63 8.29 35.80
CA PRO A 140 -3.86 8.29 34.56
C PRO A 140 -4.74 7.84 33.39
N ALA A 141 -4.62 8.50 32.25
CA ALA A 141 -5.67 8.47 31.22
C ALA A 141 -5.15 8.61 29.78
N ARG A 142 -3.87 8.31 29.54
CA ARG A 142 -3.26 8.28 28.20
C ARG A 142 -2.20 7.19 28.13
N SER A 143 -2.12 6.48 27.01
CA SER A 143 -0.98 5.61 26.70
C SER A 143 -0.31 6.08 25.41
N PHE A 144 -0.90 5.81 24.23
CA PHE A 144 -0.29 6.06 22.92
C PHE A 144 -1.32 6.33 21.81
N TYR A 145 -0.89 6.91 20.70
CA TYR A 145 -1.59 6.89 19.40
C TYR A 145 -0.61 6.98 18.23
N LEU A 146 -1.04 6.46 17.07
CA LEU A 146 -0.48 6.75 15.76
C LEU A 146 -1.63 7.31 14.89
N GLY A 147 -1.40 8.43 14.19
CA GLY A 147 -2.45 9.15 13.45
C GLY A 147 -1.91 10.06 12.35
N THR A 148 -2.82 10.74 11.65
CA THR A 148 -2.51 11.96 10.90
C THR A 148 -2.62 13.18 11.82
N HIS A 149 -1.81 14.20 11.56
CA HIS A 149 -1.62 15.32 12.48
C HIS A 149 -2.89 16.12 12.75
N TYR A 150 -3.12 16.47 14.03
CA TYR A 150 -4.20 17.34 14.46
C TYR A 150 -3.65 18.58 15.19
N ASP A 151 -3.60 19.72 14.51
CA ASP A 151 -3.53 21.03 15.15
C ASP A 151 -4.46 22.06 14.47
N GLN A 152 -4.82 23.09 15.22
CA GLN A 152 -5.97 23.97 15.05
C GLN A 152 -5.77 25.06 13.97
N PRO A 153 -6.76 25.95 13.77
CA PRO A 153 -7.78 25.89 12.72
C PRO A 153 -7.27 26.29 11.32
N ASN A 154 -5.95 26.44 11.14
CA ASN A 154 -5.29 26.92 9.93
C ASN A 154 -4.31 25.90 9.32
N ALA A 155 -4.23 24.68 9.86
CA ALA A 155 -3.37 23.61 9.34
C ALA A 155 -3.87 23.08 7.98
N THR A 156 -3.44 23.70 6.88
CA THR A 156 -3.83 23.35 5.51
C THR A 156 -3.12 22.11 4.94
N GLN A 157 -2.49 21.30 5.79
CA GLN A 157 -1.51 20.28 5.41
C GLN A 157 -1.98 18.87 5.79
N GLN A 158 -2.73 18.22 4.88
CA GLN A 158 -3.07 16.81 5.01
C GLN A 158 -1.87 15.91 4.69
N GLY A 159 -1.85 14.71 5.26
CA GLY A 159 -0.80 13.71 5.01
C GLY A 159 0.43 13.77 5.92
N GLN A 160 0.48 14.66 6.91
CA GLN A 160 1.48 14.53 7.99
C GLN A 160 1.06 13.40 8.94
N PHE A 161 2.00 12.52 9.31
CA PHE A 161 1.80 11.48 10.32
C PHE A 161 2.40 11.89 11.67
N GLU A 162 1.75 11.48 12.75
CA GLU A 162 2.09 11.79 14.13
C GLU A 162 2.06 10.51 14.97
N ILE A 163 3.16 10.19 15.64
CA ILE A 163 3.18 9.21 16.75
C ILE A 163 3.24 10.00 18.06
N GLY A 164 2.37 9.68 19.01
CA GLY A 164 2.32 10.36 20.29
C GLY A 164 2.12 9.40 21.47
N GLN A 165 2.67 9.79 22.62
CA GLN A 165 2.52 9.07 23.89
C GLN A 165 2.33 10.05 25.05
N THR A 166 1.80 9.59 26.17
CA THR A 166 1.89 10.37 27.43
C THR A 166 3.35 10.47 27.88
N ALA A 167 3.74 11.59 28.52
CA ALA A 167 5.08 11.72 29.10
C ALA A 167 5.10 11.46 30.62
N ASP A 168 3.98 11.66 31.32
CA ASP A 168 3.85 11.52 32.79
C ASP A 168 2.63 10.67 33.25
N GLY A 169 1.91 10.05 32.32
CA GLY A 169 0.68 9.29 32.58
C GLY A 169 -0.60 10.14 32.63
N THR A 170 -0.48 11.46 32.63
CA THR A 170 -1.64 12.37 32.75
C THR A 170 -2.27 12.70 31.39
N ASN A 171 -3.40 13.40 31.44
CA ASN A 171 -4.04 14.00 30.28
C ASN A 171 -3.36 15.31 29.79
N ASN A 172 -2.36 15.83 30.49
CA ASN A 172 -1.86 17.19 30.29
C ASN A 172 -0.46 17.24 29.65
N THR A 173 0.32 16.15 29.72
CA THR A 173 1.59 16.04 29.00
C THR A 173 1.47 14.99 27.89
N ARG A 174 2.13 15.29 26.77
CA ARG A 174 2.32 14.36 25.65
C ARG A 174 3.69 14.61 25.03
N LEU A 175 4.30 13.53 24.53
CA LEU A 175 5.45 13.58 23.64
C LEU A 175 4.96 13.10 22.28
N ASP A 176 4.91 14.03 21.32
CA ASP A 176 4.48 13.75 19.96
C ASP A 176 5.64 14.00 19.00
N VAL A 177 5.69 13.20 17.93
CA VAL A 177 6.70 13.28 16.87
C VAL A 177 5.98 13.32 15.53
N LEU A 178 6.08 14.47 14.88
CA LEU A 178 5.36 14.84 13.65
C LEU A 178 6.28 14.72 12.43
N SER A 179 5.81 14.11 11.34
CA SER A 179 6.54 14.10 10.07
C SER A 179 6.51 15.48 9.40
N PRO A 180 7.65 16.10 9.05
CA PRO A 180 7.66 17.38 8.34
C PRO A 180 7.23 17.25 6.86
N SER A 181 7.30 16.06 6.29
CA SER A 181 6.86 15.78 4.92
C SER A 181 5.38 15.40 4.88
N LEU A 182 4.70 15.77 3.78
CA LEU A 182 3.33 15.32 3.50
C LEU A 182 3.36 14.00 2.75
N ALA A 183 2.68 12.98 3.26
CA ALA A 183 2.42 11.74 2.54
C ALA A 183 1.43 11.96 1.38
N PRO A 184 1.60 11.26 0.24
CA PRO A 184 0.71 11.40 -0.91
C PRO A 184 -0.70 10.85 -0.61
N LEU A 185 -1.73 11.66 -0.90
CA LEU A 185 -3.13 11.21 -0.84
C LEU A 185 -3.48 10.30 -2.02
N ASN A 186 -4.39 9.35 -1.79
CA ASN A 186 -4.85 8.32 -2.72
C ASN A 186 -3.72 7.40 -3.22
N GLN A 187 -2.68 7.21 -2.40
CA GLN A 187 -1.60 6.25 -2.59
C GLN A 187 -1.36 5.49 -1.29
N TRP A 188 -0.94 4.23 -1.39
CA TRP A 188 -0.57 3.43 -0.22
C TRP A 188 0.78 3.87 0.34
N VAL A 189 0.82 4.03 1.66
CA VAL A 189 1.98 4.51 2.41
C VAL A 189 2.17 3.63 3.63
N HIS A 190 3.38 3.11 3.83
CA HIS A 190 3.75 2.45 5.09
C HIS A 190 4.10 3.53 6.11
N VAL A 191 3.54 3.43 7.31
CA VAL A 191 3.85 4.33 8.43
C VAL A 191 4.19 3.49 9.66
N ALA A 192 5.25 3.88 10.37
CA ALA A 192 5.64 3.25 11.62
C ALA A 192 6.02 4.29 12.68
N GLY A 193 5.37 4.23 13.83
CA GLY A 193 5.81 4.89 15.05
C GLY A 193 6.60 3.92 15.92
N VAL A 194 7.83 4.26 16.26
CA VAL A 194 8.77 3.36 16.97
C VAL A 194 9.35 4.05 18.19
N HIS A 195 9.37 3.34 19.32
CA HIS A 195 10.05 3.78 20.53
C HIS A 195 11.20 2.83 20.86
N THR A 196 12.44 3.31 20.81
CA THR A 196 13.65 2.49 21.02
C THR A 196 13.98 2.25 22.51
N GLY A 197 13.33 3.00 23.41
CA GLY A 197 13.71 3.13 24.82
C GLY A 197 14.61 4.34 25.11
N THR A 198 15.15 5.00 24.08
CA THR A 198 15.89 6.27 24.19
C THR A 198 15.43 7.35 23.18
N GLU A 199 14.65 6.96 22.17
CA GLU A 199 14.13 7.79 21.09
C GLU A 199 12.69 7.35 20.75
N LEU A 200 11.79 8.31 20.54
CA LEU A 200 10.52 8.12 19.83
C LEU A 200 10.70 8.66 18.41
N ALA A 201 10.31 7.90 17.39
CA ALA A 201 10.50 8.25 15.98
C ALA A 201 9.28 7.90 15.13
N VAL A 202 9.03 8.72 14.09
CA VAL A 202 8.04 8.42 13.04
C VAL A 202 8.74 8.17 11.71
N TYR A 203 8.38 7.07 11.06
CA TYR A 203 8.87 6.67 9.75
C TYR A 203 7.72 6.67 8.76
N VAL A 204 7.98 7.11 7.53
CA VAL A 204 7.01 7.13 6.42
C VAL A 204 7.70 6.59 5.17
N ASN A 205 7.11 5.57 4.56
CA ASN A 205 7.70 4.76 3.48
C ASN A 205 9.15 4.31 3.79
N GLY A 206 9.37 3.87 5.04
CA GLY A 206 10.66 3.34 5.49
C GLY A 206 11.71 4.38 5.89
N VAL A 207 11.48 5.68 5.63
CA VAL A 207 12.42 6.76 5.95
C VAL A 207 12.04 7.43 7.27
N LYS A 208 13.00 7.62 8.19
CA LYS A 208 12.80 8.35 9.46
C LYS A 208 12.52 9.81 9.15
N GLN A 209 11.29 10.25 9.41
CA GLN A 209 10.84 11.61 9.11
C GLN A 209 11.14 12.59 10.25
N ALA A 210 11.00 12.15 11.49
CA ALA A 210 11.34 12.91 12.68
C ALA A 210 11.58 11.99 13.88
N SER A 211 12.26 12.50 14.90
CA SER A 211 12.38 11.84 16.20
C SER A 211 12.60 12.83 17.35
N ALA A 212 12.35 12.36 18.58
CA ALA A 212 12.61 13.08 19.82
C ALA A 212 13.25 12.15 20.87
N PRO A 213 14.23 12.63 21.66
CA PRO A 213 14.84 11.84 22.73
C PRO A 213 13.86 11.66 23.90
N THR A 214 13.77 10.44 24.44
CA THR A 214 12.86 10.11 25.56
C THR A 214 13.28 8.84 26.28
N THR A 215 13.01 8.79 27.59
CA THR A 215 13.05 7.56 28.39
C THR A 215 11.72 7.28 29.11
N SER A 216 10.66 8.05 28.81
CA SER A 216 9.30 7.72 29.22
C SER A 216 8.66 6.79 28.18
N PHE A 217 7.92 5.81 28.66
CA PHE A 217 7.12 4.88 27.85
C PHE A 217 5.63 5.19 28.04
N PRO A 218 4.74 4.70 27.15
CA PRO A 218 3.30 4.72 27.39
C PRO A 218 3.00 4.06 28.74
N PHE A 219 2.24 4.74 29.58
CA PHE A 219 1.83 4.17 30.86
C PHE A 219 0.87 2.99 30.62
N PRO A 220 0.85 1.97 31.51
CA PRO A 220 -0.03 0.82 31.37
C PRO A 220 -1.49 1.24 31.11
N PRO A 221 -2.20 0.60 30.16
CA PRO A 221 -3.55 0.99 29.78
C PRO A 221 -4.49 1.11 30.98
N ALA A 222 -5.09 2.29 31.15
CA ALA A 222 -5.92 2.62 32.30
C ALA A 222 -7.14 1.66 32.43
N PRO A 223 -7.66 1.41 33.65
CA PRO A 223 -8.88 0.61 33.81
C PRO A 223 -10.04 1.18 32.98
N GLY A 224 -10.61 0.37 32.07
CA GLY A 224 -11.67 0.80 31.15
C GLY A 224 -11.20 1.60 29.92
N SER A 225 -9.89 1.77 29.73
CA SER A 225 -9.35 2.18 28.42
C SER A 225 -9.61 1.10 27.37
N LEU A 226 -9.69 1.52 26.10
CA LEU A 226 -9.86 0.64 24.96
C LEU A 226 -8.85 1.04 23.88
N THR A 227 -8.23 0.05 23.25
CA THR A 227 -7.45 0.26 22.03
C THR A 227 -8.42 0.32 20.86
N THR A 228 -8.36 1.38 20.06
CA THR A 228 -9.32 1.64 18.97
C THR A 228 -8.60 1.89 17.66
N ILE A 229 -9.19 1.44 16.55
CA ILE A 229 -8.66 1.57 15.19
C ILE A 229 -9.55 2.52 14.39
N GLY A 230 -8.98 3.40 13.58
CA GLY A 230 -9.70 4.27 12.66
C GLY A 230 -10.52 5.40 13.30
N GLY A 231 -10.23 5.77 14.55
CA GLY A 231 -10.93 6.84 15.27
C GLY A 231 -11.01 6.57 16.78
N TYR A 232 -11.48 7.56 17.54
CA TYR A 232 -11.68 7.40 18.97
C TYR A 232 -13.09 6.86 19.27
N TYR A 233 -13.20 5.57 19.60
CA TYR A 233 -14.50 4.89 19.78
C TYR A 233 -15.41 5.54 20.85
N GLN A 234 -14.84 6.09 21.93
CA GLN A 234 -15.61 6.73 23.01
C GLN A 234 -16.12 8.13 22.65
N GLN A 235 -15.57 8.75 21.59
CA GLN A 235 -16.02 10.05 21.05
C GLN A 235 -15.99 9.95 19.52
N PRO A 236 -16.96 9.26 18.87
CA PRO A 236 -16.86 8.87 17.45
C PRO A 236 -16.64 10.01 16.46
N THR A 237 -17.05 11.23 16.81
CA THR A 237 -16.84 12.46 16.03
C THR A 237 -15.43 13.05 16.15
N SER A 238 -14.56 12.48 16.99
CA SER A 238 -13.21 12.97 17.28
C SER A 238 -12.16 12.09 16.60
N TYR A 239 -11.35 12.73 15.75
CA TYR A 239 -10.28 12.11 14.96
C TYR A 239 -10.71 10.90 14.10
N PRO A 240 -11.90 10.91 13.44
CA PRO A 240 -12.40 9.75 12.71
C PRO A 240 -11.64 9.56 11.40
N LEU A 241 -11.06 8.38 11.19
CA LEU A 241 -10.26 8.09 10.01
C LEU A 241 -11.13 7.95 8.76
N ARG A 242 -10.68 8.58 7.67
CA ARG A 242 -11.21 8.36 6.32
C ARG A 242 -10.10 7.88 5.39
N ALA A 243 -9.82 6.58 5.43
CA ALA A 243 -8.71 5.95 4.71
C ALA A 243 -8.94 4.44 4.55
N GLY A 244 -8.26 3.84 3.57
CA GLY A 244 -7.96 2.41 3.62
C GLY A 244 -6.85 2.12 4.64
N MET A 245 -6.94 1.00 5.33
CA MET A 245 -5.88 0.49 6.20
C MET A 245 -5.68 -1.00 5.93
N ASP A 246 -4.42 -1.41 5.91
CA ASP A 246 -4.01 -2.81 5.80
C ASP A 246 -2.83 -3.12 6.72
N GLU A 247 -2.63 -4.40 7.06
CA GLU A 247 -1.50 -4.92 7.85
C GLU A 247 -1.19 -4.08 9.12
N LEU A 248 -2.18 -3.86 9.99
CA LEU A 248 -1.96 -3.11 11.23
C LEU A 248 -1.29 -4.01 12.28
N ARG A 249 -0.06 -3.66 12.70
CA ARG A 249 0.69 -4.37 13.74
C ARG A 249 1.08 -3.48 14.92
N ILE A 250 0.99 -4.05 16.13
CA ILE A 250 1.60 -3.53 17.37
C ILE A 250 2.56 -4.59 17.91
N SER A 251 3.77 -4.20 18.29
CA SER A 251 4.82 -5.12 18.76
C SER A 251 5.59 -4.60 19.97
N SER A 252 6.05 -5.51 20.83
CA SER A 252 6.80 -5.28 22.07
C SER A 252 8.32 -5.08 21.86
N VAL A 253 8.73 -4.68 20.65
CA VAL A 253 10.11 -4.36 20.28
C VAL A 253 10.16 -3.18 19.31
N ALA A 254 11.29 -2.47 19.30
CA ALA A 254 11.60 -1.51 18.25
C ALA A 254 12.13 -2.23 17.01
N ARG A 255 11.28 -2.39 15.98
CA ARG A 255 11.62 -3.10 14.73
C ARG A 255 12.55 -2.30 13.83
N TYR A 256 12.56 -0.96 13.96
CA TYR A 256 13.31 -0.04 13.10
C TYR A 256 14.09 1.01 13.91
N THR A 257 15.40 1.06 13.75
CA THR A 257 16.30 2.05 14.39
C THR A 257 16.92 3.04 13.38
N SER A 258 16.99 2.64 12.11
CA SER A 258 17.40 3.42 10.94
C SER A 258 16.35 3.31 9.85
N ASP A 259 16.56 4.01 8.73
CA ASP A 259 15.78 3.80 7.51
C ASP A 259 15.79 2.32 7.08
N PHE A 260 14.69 1.88 6.48
CA PHE A 260 14.43 0.51 6.04
C PHE A 260 13.66 0.49 4.71
N ALA A 261 13.61 -0.66 4.04
CA ALA A 261 12.68 -0.88 2.94
C ALA A 261 11.33 -1.34 3.52
N PRO A 262 10.19 -0.67 3.22
CA PRO A 262 8.88 -1.11 3.65
C PRO A 262 8.62 -2.58 3.30
N PRO A 263 7.99 -3.39 4.17
CA PRO A 263 7.77 -4.80 3.88
C PRO A 263 6.87 -4.99 2.67
N THR A 264 7.33 -5.72 1.67
CA THR A 264 6.59 -6.00 0.44
C THR A 264 5.85 -7.35 0.50
N GLN A 265 5.45 -7.78 1.69
CA GLN A 265 4.70 -9.01 1.99
C GLN A 265 3.92 -8.79 3.31
N ASP A 266 2.84 -9.56 3.51
CA ASP A 266 2.07 -9.65 4.76
C ASP A 266 2.98 -9.80 5.99
N PHE A 267 2.62 -9.16 7.09
CA PHE A 267 3.40 -9.19 8.31
C PHE A 267 3.27 -10.55 9.01
N ALA A 268 4.30 -11.37 8.93
CA ALA A 268 4.36 -12.59 9.73
C ALA A 268 4.21 -12.29 11.24
N TYR A 269 3.40 -13.10 11.92
CA TYR A 269 3.38 -13.18 13.38
C TYR A 269 4.72 -13.70 13.91
N ASP A 270 5.21 -13.06 14.97
CA ASP A 270 6.36 -13.48 15.77
C ASP A 270 6.07 -13.33 17.27
N ALA A 271 7.02 -13.77 18.12
CA ALA A 271 6.85 -13.75 19.58
C ALA A 271 6.70 -12.33 20.17
N ASP A 272 7.09 -11.29 19.43
CA ASP A 272 6.97 -9.88 19.84
C ASP A 272 5.69 -9.21 19.29
N THR A 273 4.87 -9.93 18.53
CA THR A 273 3.64 -9.41 17.92
C THR A 273 2.49 -9.48 18.93
N LEU A 274 2.11 -8.32 19.49
CA LEU A 274 1.00 -8.17 20.44
C LEU A 274 -0.35 -8.15 19.72
N MET A 275 -0.44 -7.38 18.63
CA MET A 275 -1.65 -7.24 17.81
C MET A 275 -1.25 -7.23 16.33
N LEU A 276 -2.06 -7.87 15.50
CA LEU A 276 -1.88 -7.98 14.05
C LEU A 276 -3.24 -8.16 13.38
N TYR A 277 -3.59 -7.27 12.45
CA TYR A 277 -4.82 -7.35 11.65
C TYR A 277 -4.45 -7.33 10.18
N HIS A 278 -4.68 -8.46 9.51
CA HIS A 278 -4.41 -8.65 8.09
C HIS A 278 -5.49 -8.06 7.18
N PHE A 279 -6.67 -7.70 7.72
CA PHE A 279 -7.82 -7.16 6.99
C PHE A 279 -8.22 -7.89 5.67
N ASN A 280 -7.83 -9.16 5.56
CA ASN A 280 -7.96 -9.99 4.37
C ASN A 280 -9.22 -10.89 4.38
N GLU A 281 -10.15 -10.69 5.33
CA GLU A 281 -11.39 -11.49 5.40
C GLU A 281 -12.45 -11.10 4.36
N GLY A 282 -12.40 -9.88 3.82
CA GLY A 282 -13.19 -9.38 2.69
C GLY A 282 -14.73 -9.37 2.82
N THR A 283 -15.29 -9.95 3.89
CA THR A 283 -16.73 -10.12 4.11
C THR A 283 -17.09 -10.10 5.61
N GLY A 284 -18.37 -9.84 5.93
CA GLY A 284 -18.82 -9.72 7.32
C GLY A 284 -18.55 -8.34 7.93
N LEU A 285 -18.55 -8.26 9.26
CA LEU A 285 -18.42 -7.01 10.04
C LEU A 285 -17.38 -7.11 11.16
N SER A 286 -16.33 -7.91 10.94
CA SER A 286 -15.28 -8.17 11.92
C SER A 286 -13.97 -8.65 11.28
N THR A 287 -12.83 -8.30 11.87
CA THR A 287 -11.49 -8.82 11.51
C THR A 287 -10.82 -9.46 12.73
N ALA A 288 -10.06 -10.53 12.53
CA ALA A 288 -9.38 -11.27 13.59
C ALA A 288 -8.05 -10.61 13.98
N ASN A 289 -7.73 -10.63 15.28
CA ASN A 289 -6.41 -10.30 15.76
C ASN A 289 -5.52 -11.56 15.73
N ALA A 290 -4.58 -11.63 14.80
CA ALA A 290 -3.59 -12.69 14.69
C ALA A 290 -2.42 -12.53 15.68
N GLY A 291 -2.35 -11.41 16.42
CA GLY A 291 -1.35 -11.16 17.46
C GLY A 291 -1.62 -11.92 18.76
N SER A 292 -0.60 -11.98 19.63
CA SER A 292 -0.62 -12.79 20.87
C SER A 292 -1.71 -12.41 21.89
N LEU A 293 -2.29 -11.20 21.80
CA LEU A 293 -3.44 -10.80 22.62
C LEU A 293 -4.78 -11.37 22.12
N GLY A 294 -4.85 -11.85 20.88
CA GLY A 294 -6.02 -12.47 20.27
C GLY A 294 -7.29 -11.60 20.25
N GLY A 295 -8.41 -12.27 20.02
CA GLY A 295 -9.73 -11.65 19.87
C GLY A 295 -9.99 -11.15 18.44
N MET A 296 -10.94 -10.21 18.31
CA MET A 296 -11.37 -9.65 17.03
C MET A 296 -11.83 -8.20 17.20
N ALA A 297 -11.65 -7.40 16.15
CA ALA A 297 -12.33 -6.11 16.01
C ALA A 297 -13.68 -6.34 15.32
N SER A 298 -14.72 -5.60 15.73
CA SER A 298 -16.06 -5.69 15.13
C SER A 298 -16.70 -4.31 15.00
N TRP A 299 -17.56 -4.13 13.99
CA TRP A 299 -18.20 -2.85 13.69
C TRP A 299 -19.65 -2.99 13.22
N THR A 300 -20.31 -1.85 13.00
CA THR A 300 -21.66 -1.79 12.42
C THR A 300 -21.72 -0.92 11.19
N THR A 301 -21.15 0.29 11.25
CA THR A 301 -21.18 1.26 10.14
C THR A 301 -19.87 2.03 9.93
N GLN A 302 -18.86 1.85 10.79
CA GLN A 302 -17.62 2.64 10.77
C GLN A 302 -16.68 2.29 9.61
N ALA A 303 -16.73 1.03 9.17
CA ALA A 303 -15.82 0.50 8.17
C ALA A 303 -16.51 -0.47 7.20
N THR A 304 -15.91 -0.67 6.04
CA THR A 304 -16.36 -1.57 4.98
C THR A 304 -15.17 -2.25 4.31
N TRP A 305 -15.37 -3.49 3.87
CA TRP A 305 -14.38 -4.19 3.05
C TRP A 305 -14.24 -3.54 1.66
N ALA A 306 -13.00 -3.38 1.23
CA ALA A 306 -12.64 -2.91 -0.11
C ALA A 306 -11.52 -3.79 -0.69
N SER A 307 -11.34 -3.75 -2.02
CA SER A 307 -10.33 -4.54 -2.72
C SER A 307 -9.32 -3.65 -3.44
N GLY A 308 -8.06 -4.09 -3.46
CA GLY A 308 -6.93 -3.31 -3.94
C GLY A 308 -5.64 -3.74 -3.23
N PRO A 309 -4.47 -3.62 -3.86
CA PRO A 309 -3.22 -4.04 -3.26
C PRO A 309 -2.72 -2.95 -2.32
N ALA A 310 -2.64 -3.23 -1.03
CA ALA A 310 -2.13 -2.27 -0.05
C ALA A 310 -0.61 -2.28 0.01
N VAL A 311 -0.05 -3.49 0.01
CA VAL A 311 1.37 -3.73 -0.18
C VAL A 311 1.72 -3.43 -1.65
N PRO A 312 2.70 -2.56 -1.96
CA PRO A 312 3.25 -2.42 -3.30
C PRO A 312 4.17 -3.62 -3.61
N GLU A 313 3.56 -4.79 -3.74
CA GLU A 313 4.19 -6.04 -4.18
C GLU A 313 5.07 -5.76 -5.43
N PRO A 314 6.37 -6.09 -5.42
CA PRO A 314 7.31 -5.75 -6.48
C PRO A 314 6.91 -6.43 -7.79
N ALA A 315 6.13 -5.71 -8.59
CA ALA A 315 5.27 -6.23 -9.64
C ALA A 315 5.89 -7.42 -10.42
N ALA A 316 5.27 -8.59 -10.27
CA ALA A 316 5.68 -9.87 -10.89
C ALA A 316 5.76 -9.85 -12.44
N ILE A 317 5.43 -8.72 -13.05
CA ILE A 317 5.47 -8.41 -14.48
C ILE A 317 6.90 -8.11 -14.98
N LEU A 318 7.87 -7.73 -14.10
CA LEU A 318 9.24 -7.43 -14.55
C LEU A 318 9.89 -8.61 -15.29
N THR A 319 9.66 -9.83 -14.81
CA THR A 319 10.11 -11.09 -15.45
C THR A 319 9.50 -11.29 -16.84
N ILE A 320 8.22 -10.94 -17.00
CA ILE A 320 7.48 -11.07 -18.27
C ILE A 320 7.96 -10.01 -19.28
N ALA A 321 8.17 -8.77 -18.84
CA ALA A 321 8.65 -7.68 -19.69
C ALA A 321 10.06 -7.97 -20.25
N VAL A 322 10.98 -8.44 -19.40
CA VAL A 322 12.33 -8.84 -19.83
C VAL A 322 12.30 -10.06 -20.76
N ALA A 323 11.46 -11.06 -20.49
CA ALA A 323 11.27 -12.21 -21.37
C ALA A 323 10.70 -11.79 -22.75
N ALA A 324 9.73 -10.88 -22.79
CA ALA A 324 9.15 -10.35 -24.02
C ALA A 324 10.18 -9.59 -24.87
N LEU A 325 10.99 -8.72 -24.26
CA LEU A 325 12.12 -8.07 -24.94
C LEU A 325 13.13 -9.11 -25.46
N GLY A 326 13.44 -10.14 -24.67
CA GLY A 326 14.34 -11.24 -25.06
C GLY A 326 13.85 -12.01 -26.29
N LEU A 327 12.55 -12.32 -26.37
CA LEU A 327 11.95 -12.96 -27.55
C LEU A 327 11.93 -12.03 -28.77
N LEU A 328 11.64 -10.73 -28.59
CA LEU A 328 11.66 -9.75 -29.67
C LEU A 328 13.07 -9.58 -30.26
N MET A 329 14.11 -9.50 -29.42
CA MET A 329 15.51 -9.44 -29.87
C MET A 329 15.93 -10.73 -30.58
N ARG A 330 15.54 -11.91 -30.09
CA ARG A 330 15.82 -13.19 -30.76
C ARG A 330 15.15 -13.30 -32.13
N ARG A 331 13.89 -12.85 -32.28
CA ARG A 331 13.23 -12.75 -33.60
C ARG A 331 13.98 -11.77 -34.53
N TRP A 332 14.45 -10.64 -34.02
CA TRP A 332 15.23 -9.65 -34.79
C TRP A 332 16.55 -10.19 -35.35
N GLN A 333 17.20 -11.13 -34.67
CA GLN A 333 18.41 -11.78 -35.20
C GLN A 333 18.12 -12.88 -36.24
N LEU A 334 16.99 -13.58 -36.11
CA LEU A 334 16.57 -14.62 -37.07
C LEU A 334 16.11 -14.06 -38.42
N VAL A 335 15.57 -12.84 -38.46
CA VAL A 335 15.16 -12.13 -39.71
C VAL A 335 16.36 -11.44 -40.41
N ARG A 336 17.58 -11.60 -39.87
CA ARG A 336 18.83 -11.03 -40.41
C ARG A 336 19.84 -12.09 -40.87
N ARG A 337 19.37 -13.32 -41.14
CA ARG A 337 20.12 -14.41 -41.78
C ARG A 337 19.37 -14.89 -43.02
#